data_AF-A0A5J4RU74-F1
#
_entry.id   AF-A0A5J4RU74-F1
#
_cell.length_a   1.000
_cell.length_b   1.000
_cell.length_c   1.000
_cell.angle_alpha   90.00
_cell.angle_beta   90.00
_cell.angle_gamma   90.00
#
_symmetry.space_group_name_H-M   'P 1'
#
loop_
_entity.id
_entity.type
_entity.pdbx_description
1 polymer ?
#
loop_
_entity_poly.entity_id
_entity_poly.type
_entity_poly.pdbx_seq_one_letter_code
_entity_poly.pdbx_strand_id
1 'polypeptide(L)'
;MTPAELNYLVAATDALVWDCVLAYVAWVGEENVSSEMKAVFNENPAVVAHLNNNSYFKNFARKLTTAEGYSSLGAALNEIASGSADIADEVGATKIAEPYADMNVQNVESWYSWHSLEDYQNNIRSIKNAYLGGRDDNSRTVVSLSSYVKERKPELDAGIKTQIEDCLAKIAAIGTGGRSFYEVVRDKKDNGANAADDARVSTAVEACAELGKLFGSVVDIID
;
A
#
# COMPACT_ATOMS: atom_id res chain seq x y z
N MET A 1 2.32 32.04 -2.76
CA MET A 1 1.81 31.51 -1.49
C MET A 1 1.60 32.66 -0.53
N THR A 2 0.40 32.82 0.01
CA THR A 2 0.06 33.84 1.01
C THR A 2 0.64 33.47 2.38
N PRO A 3 0.73 34.41 3.34
CA PRO A 3 1.15 34.08 4.71
C PRO A 3 0.26 33.00 5.36
N ALA A 4 -1.05 33.00 5.07
CA ALA A 4 -1.97 32.00 5.60
C ALA A 4 -1.70 30.60 5.04
N GLU A 5 -1.47 30.50 3.73
CA GLU A 5 -1.10 29.24 3.07
C GLU A 5 0.26 28.71 3.57
N LEU A 6 1.24 29.60 3.80
CA LEU A 6 2.52 29.20 4.38
C LEU A 6 2.35 28.62 5.78
N ASN A 7 1.58 29.30 6.64
CA ASN A 7 1.33 28.82 8.00
C ASN A 7 0.62 27.47 8.00
N TYR A 8 -0.35 27.29 7.10
CA TYR A 8 -1.04 26.01 6.95
C TYR A 8 -0.08 24.90 6.49
N LEU A 9 0.77 25.18 5.49
CA LEU A 9 1.76 24.21 5.01
C LEU A 9 2.69 23.77 6.15
N VAL A 10 3.21 24.72 6.94
CA VAL A 10 4.06 24.41 8.09
C VAL A 10 3.33 23.51 9.09
N ALA A 11 2.10 23.86 9.47
CA ALA A 11 1.31 23.07 10.42
C ALA A 11 0.99 21.67 9.90
N ALA A 12 0.63 21.54 8.61
CA ALA A 12 0.36 20.25 7.99
C ALA A 12 1.62 19.37 7.95
N THR A 13 2.78 19.94 7.61
CA THR A 13 4.05 19.19 7.60
C THR A 13 4.50 18.78 9.00
N ASP A 14 4.28 19.61 10.02
CA ASP A 14 4.59 19.28 11.41
C ASP A 14 3.73 18.09 11.88
N ALA A 15 2.42 18.13 11.63
CA ALA A 15 1.53 17.01 11.93
C ALA A 15 1.98 15.72 11.23
N LEU A 16 2.30 15.78 9.94
CA LEU A 16 2.76 14.61 9.17
C LEU A 16 4.05 14.00 9.72
N VAL A 17 5.03 14.83 10.11
CA VAL A 17 6.28 14.34 10.72
C VAL A 17 5.97 13.57 12.00
N TRP A 18 5.13 14.13 12.86
CA TRP A 18 4.80 13.51 14.14
C TRP A 18 3.96 12.25 14.00
N ASP A 19 3.05 12.19 13.02
CA ASP A 19 2.32 10.97 12.68
C ASP A 19 3.25 9.87 12.16
N CYS A 20 4.27 10.21 11.36
CA CYS A 20 5.26 9.25 10.88
C CYS A 20 6.15 8.72 12.02
N VAL A 21 6.60 9.60 12.92
CA VAL A 21 7.36 9.21 14.10
C VAL A 21 6.51 8.32 15.01
N LEU A 22 5.25 8.69 15.26
CA LEU A 22 4.31 7.90 16.04
C LEU A 22 4.11 6.51 15.43
N ALA A 23 3.81 6.44 14.13
CA ALA A 23 3.60 5.18 13.43
C ALA A 23 4.82 4.26 13.50
N TYR A 24 6.03 4.81 13.31
CA TYR A 24 7.27 4.04 13.39
C TYR A 24 7.51 3.49 14.81
N VAL A 25 7.39 4.34 15.83
CA VAL A 25 7.61 3.94 17.23
C VAL A 25 6.52 2.98 17.72
N ALA A 26 5.27 3.21 17.32
CA ALA A 26 4.14 2.29 17.55
C ALA A 26 4.41 0.91 16.95
N TRP A 27 4.96 0.88 15.74
CA TRP A 27 5.26 -0.37 15.03
C TRP A 27 6.37 -1.18 15.69
N VAL A 28 7.52 -0.53 15.92
CA VAL A 28 8.74 -1.17 16.41
C VAL A 28 8.72 -1.39 17.93
N GLY A 29 8.04 -0.52 18.67
CA GLY A 29 8.10 -0.44 20.12
C GLY A 29 9.17 0.56 20.57
N GLU A 30 8.81 1.41 21.53
CA GLU A 30 9.72 2.42 22.10
C GLU A 30 11.01 1.78 22.62
N GLU A 31 10.93 0.61 23.25
CA GLU A 31 12.09 -0.12 23.76
C GLU A 31 13.10 -0.50 22.66
N ASN A 32 12.63 -0.71 21.42
CA ASN A 32 13.40 -1.29 20.31
C ASN A 32 13.92 -0.24 19.30
N VAL A 33 13.51 1.02 19.40
CA VAL A 33 14.06 2.08 18.53
C VAL A 33 15.43 2.58 19.04
N SER A 34 16.23 3.13 18.12
CA SER A 34 17.58 3.63 18.44
C SER A 34 17.56 4.79 19.43
N SER A 35 18.71 5.10 20.04
CA SER A 35 18.87 6.26 20.92
C SER A 35 18.48 7.57 20.24
N GLU A 36 18.82 7.71 18.97
CA GLU A 36 18.53 8.90 18.16
C GLU A 36 17.03 9.03 17.92
N MET A 37 16.34 7.94 17.56
CA MET A 37 14.90 7.97 17.36
C MET A 37 14.14 8.18 18.69
N LYS A 38 14.64 7.62 19.80
CA LYS A 38 14.10 7.93 21.14
C LYS A 38 14.21 9.41 21.46
N ALA A 39 15.33 10.05 21.11
CA ALA A 39 15.49 11.48 21.31
C ALA A 39 14.44 12.26 20.50
N VAL A 40 14.31 11.96 19.19
CA VAL A 40 13.32 12.58 18.30
C VAL A 40 11.89 12.38 18.80
N PHE A 41 11.51 11.15 19.17
CA PHE A 41 10.16 10.85 19.69
C PHE A 41 9.82 11.66 20.94
N ASN A 42 10.80 11.85 21.83
CA ASN A 42 10.62 12.61 23.07
C ASN A 42 10.60 14.14 22.88
N GLU A 43 10.88 14.66 21.68
CA GLU A 43 10.74 16.09 21.39
C GLU A 43 9.26 16.53 21.38
N ASN A 44 8.32 15.62 21.12
CA ASN A 44 6.89 15.91 21.14
C ASN A 44 6.16 15.18 22.28
N PRO A 45 5.95 15.82 23.45
CA PRO A 45 5.32 15.19 24.61
C PRO A 45 3.85 14.80 24.38
N ALA A 46 3.15 15.44 23.43
CA ALA A 46 1.78 15.07 23.10
C ALA A 46 1.72 13.72 22.38
N VAL A 47 2.67 13.47 21.48
CA VAL A 47 2.81 12.17 20.78
C VAL A 47 3.20 11.06 21.74
N VAL A 48 4.15 11.34 22.65
CA VAL A 48 4.52 10.41 23.74
C VAL A 48 3.31 10.06 24.61
N ALA A 49 2.56 11.08 25.05
CA ALA A 49 1.36 10.89 25.85
C ALA A 49 0.29 10.10 25.09
N HIS A 50 0.10 10.38 23.80
CA HIS A 50 -0.83 9.64 22.95
C HIS A 50 -0.49 8.15 22.92
N LEU A 51 0.76 7.80 22.64
CA LEU A 51 1.18 6.40 22.59
C LEU A 51 1.07 5.71 23.97
N ASN A 52 1.40 6.43 25.06
CA ASN A 52 1.30 5.90 26.43
C ASN A 52 -0.15 5.65 26.88
N ASN A 53 -1.07 6.51 26.50
CA ASN A 53 -2.50 6.35 26.78
C ASN A 53 -3.14 5.23 25.95
N ASN A 54 -2.48 4.80 24.87
CA ASN A 54 -2.99 3.86 23.89
C ASN A 54 -2.05 2.65 23.75
N SER A 55 -1.77 1.97 24.86
CA SER A 55 -0.79 0.86 24.91
C SER A 55 -1.10 -0.32 23.97
N TYR A 56 -2.36 -0.48 23.56
CA TYR A 56 -2.76 -1.45 22.54
C TYR A 56 -2.11 -1.18 21.17
N PHE A 57 -1.74 0.07 20.86
CA PHE A 57 -1.12 0.44 19.58
C PHE A 57 0.41 0.40 19.62
N LYS A 58 1.01 -0.25 20.63
CA LYS A 58 2.46 -0.44 20.70
C LYS A 58 2.85 -1.83 20.19
N ASN A 59 4.08 -1.93 19.69
CA ASN A 59 4.76 -3.19 19.40
C ASN A 59 4.08 -4.05 18.31
N PHE A 60 3.50 -3.44 17.26
CA PHE A 60 2.82 -4.20 16.20
C PHE A 60 3.70 -5.27 15.55
N ALA A 61 4.98 -4.97 15.30
CA ALA A 61 5.91 -5.95 14.74
C ALA A 61 6.08 -7.18 15.66
N ARG A 62 6.16 -6.96 16.98
CA ARG A 62 6.21 -8.06 17.95
C ARG A 62 4.91 -8.85 17.92
N LYS A 63 3.76 -8.18 17.95
CA LYS A 63 2.44 -8.82 17.94
C LYS A 63 2.24 -9.73 16.73
N LEU A 64 2.64 -9.29 15.56
CA LEU A 64 2.61 -10.11 14.34
C LEU A 64 3.54 -11.32 14.44
N THR A 65 4.77 -11.13 14.94
CA THR A 65 5.77 -12.21 14.99
C THR A 65 5.55 -13.23 16.12
N THR A 66 4.89 -12.84 17.20
CA THR A 66 4.57 -13.72 18.34
C THR A 66 3.10 -14.14 18.39
N ALA A 67 2.28 -13.67 17.45
CA ALA A 67 0.82 -13.80 17.47
C ALA A 67 0.16 -13.23 18.74
N GLU A 68 0.80 -12.27 19.42
CA GLU A 68 0.23 -11.62 20.60
C GLU A 68 -1.02 -10.82 20.20
N GLY A 69 -2.18 -11.22 20.71
CA GLY A 69 -3.48 -10.61 20.37
C GLY A 69 -4.18 -11.27 19.17
N TYR A 70 -3.59 -12.29 18.56
CA TYR A 70 -4.19 -13.08 17.49
C TYR A 70 -4.63 -14.46 18.02
N SER A 71 -5.62 -15.09 17.38
CA SER A 71 -6.10 -16.42 17.77
C SER A 71 -5.10 -17.54 17.43
N SER A 72 -4.25 -17.33 16.43
CA SER A 72 -3.19 -18.24 16.00
C SER A 72 -2.09 -17.46 15.28
N LEU A 73 -0.95 -18.12 15.02
CA LEU A 73 0.06 -17.56 14.12
C LEU A 73 -0.49 -17.40 12.69
N GLY A 74 -1.36 -18.32 12.25
CA GLY A 74 -2.02 -18.16 10.97
C GLY A 74 -2.91 -16.93 10.91
N ALA A 75 -3.67 -16.62 11.97
CA ALA A 75 -4.43 -15.36 12.02
C ALA A 75 -3.54 -14.12 11.87
N ALA A 76 -2.31 -14.13 12.43
CA ALA A 76 -1.34 -13.05 12.22
C ALA A 76 -0.79 -13.01 10.79
N LEU A 77 -0.55 -14.16 10.15
CA LEU A 77 -0.17 -14.24 8.73
C LEU A 77 -1.30 -13.78 7.81
N ASN A 78 -2.54 -14.08 8.19
CA ASN A 78 -3.74 -13.70 7.45
C ASN A 78 -3.91 -12.18 7.37
N GLU A 79 -3.50 -11.43 8.40
CA GLU A 79 -3.48 -9.97 8.39
C GLU A 79 -2.67 -9.43 7.20
N ILE A 80 -1.52 -10.05 6.90
CA ILE A 80 -0.64 -9.66 5.79
C ILE A 80 -1.29 -9.98 4.45
N ALA A 81 -1.89 -11.17 4.32
CA ALA A 81 -2.55 -11.59 3.10
C ALA A 81 -3.81 -10.75 2.82
N SER A 82 -4.64 -10.51 3.84
CA SER A 82 -5.86 -9.72 3.74
C SER A 82 -5.55 -8.26 3.42
N GLY A 83 -4.59 -7.64 4.12
CA GLY A 83 -4.16 -6.27 3.78
C GLY A 83 -3.57 -6.15 2.38
N SER A 84 -2.96 -7.22 1.85
CA SER A 84 -2.48 -7.26 0.46
C SER A 84 -3.65 -7.36 -0.54
N ALA A 85 -4.70 -8.11 -0.21
CA ALA A 85 -5.91 -8.19 -1.01
C ALA A 85 -6.64 -6.84 -1.04
N ASP A 86 -6.87 -6.25 0.14
CA ASP A 86 -7.58 -4.98 0.30
C ASP A 86 -6.94 -3.86 -0.53
N ILE A 87 -5.62 -3.70 -0.47
CA ILE A 87 -4.95 -2.63 -1.23
C ILE A 87 -4.88 -2.92 -2.74
N ALA A 88 -4.85 -4.19 -3.16
CA ALA A 88 -4.95 -4.53 -4.59
C ALA A 88 -6.33 -4.17 -5.15
N ASP A 89 -7.38 -4.50 -4.39
CA ASP A 89 -8.77 -4.19 -4.74
C ASP A 89 -9.02 -2.68 -4.70
N GLU A 90 -8.52 -1.96 -3.69
CA GLU A 90 -8.63 -0.50 -3.59
C GLU A 90 -7.96 0.19 -4.80
N VAL A 91 -6.75 -0.23 -5.18
CA VAL A 91 -6.05 0.32 -6.34
C VAL A 91 -6.87 0.12 -7.62
N GLY A 92 -7.39 -1.08 -7.86
CA GLY A 92 -8.18 -1.38 -9.05
C GLY A 92 -9.52 -0.66 -9.05
N ALA A 93 -10.35 -0.92 -8.04
CA ALA A 93 -11.74 -0.46 -8.00
C ALA A 93 -11.85 1.04 -7.70
N THR A 94 -11.20 1.51 -6.63
CA THR A 94 -11.41 2.87 -6.12
C THR A 94 -10.44 3.87 -6.73
N LYS A 95 -9.16 3.55 -6.86
CA LYS A 95 -8.17 4.53 -7.36
C LYS A 95 -8.16 4.66 -8.87
N ILE A 96 -8.45 3.57 -9.60
CA ILE A 96 -8.42 3.54 -11.06
C ILE A 96 -9.83 3.55 -11.66
N ALA A 97 -10.70 2.59 -11.31
CA ALA A 97 -11.98 2.45 -12.00
C ALA A 97 -12.93 3.64 -11.72
N GLU A 98 -13.09 4.05 -10.47
CA GLU A 98 -14.01 5.14 -10.09
C GLU A 98 -13.70 6.47 -10.79
N PRO A 99 -12.48 7.06 -10.74
CA PRO A 99 -12.23 8.36 -11.38
C PRO A 99 -12.36 8.30 -12.90
N TYR A 100 -12.04 7.15 -13.52
CA TYR A 100 -12.18 6.97 -14.96
C TYR A 100 -13.63 6.84 -15.40
N ALA A 101 -14.46 6.13 -14.62
CA ALA A 101 -15.89 6.00 -14.88
C ALA A 101 -16.62 7.33 -14.67
N ASP A 102 -16.30 8.03 -13.58
CA ASP A 102 -16.90 9.32 -13.22
C ASP A 102 -16.42 10.47 -14.11
N MET A 103 -15.34 10.26 -14.87
CA MET A 103 -14.66 11.30 -15.66
C MET A 103 -14.30 12.52 -14.79
N ASN A 104 -14.02 12.30 -13.51
CA ASN A 104 -13.75 13.34 -12.54
C ASN A 104 -12.27 13.35 -12.15
N VAL A 105 -11.54 14.29 -12.74
CA VAL A 105 -10.12 14.50 -12.45
C VAL A 105 -9.82 14.85 -10.99
N GLN A 106 -10.79 15.37 -10.23
CA GLN A 106 -10.61 15.70 -8.81
C GLN A 106 -10.65 14.44 -7.93
N ASN A 107 -11.20 13.33 -8.43
CA ASN A 107 -11.20 12.04 -7.76
C ASN A 107 -9.89 11.26 -8.00
N VAL A 108 -9.04 11.70 -8.94
CA VAL A 108 -7.74 11.07 -9.20
C VAL A 108 -6.79 11.41 -8.04
N GLU A 109 -6.54 10.46 -7.14
CA GLU A 109 -5.55 10.64 -6.05
C GLU A 109 -4.19 11.07 -6.64
N SER A 110 -3.53 12.04 -6.00
CA SER A 110 -2.25 12.63 -6.45
C SER A 110 -2.26 13.37 -7.80
N TRP A 111 -3.43 13.85 -8.25
CA TRP A 111 -3.54 14.61 -9.49
C TRP A 111 -2.83 15.97 -9.49
N TYR A 112 -2.60 16.60 -8.33
CA TYR A 112 -1.88 17.88 -8.26
C TYR A 112 -0.39 17.73 -8.63
N SER A 113 0.21 16.57 -8.32
CA SER A 113 1.63 16.25 -8.56
C SER A 113 1.86 15.32 -9.76
N TRP A 114 0.78 14.86 -10.39
CA TRP A 114 0.78 13.97 -11.55
C TRP A 114 1.43 12.61 -11.23
N HIS A 115 1.32 12.19 -9.97
CA HIS A 115 2.06 11.05 -9.42
C HIS A 115 1.21 9.79 -9.24
N SER A 116 -0.08 9.85 -9.57
CA SER A 116 -1.07 8.78 -9.37
C SER A 116 -0.58 7.39 -9.80
N LEU A 117 -0.05 7.25 -11.01
CA LEU A 117 0.42 5.94 -11.50
C LEU A 117 1.64 5.42 -10.75
N GLU A 118 2.50 6.30 -10.25
CA GLU A 118 3.63 5.89 -9.41
C GLU A 118 3.16 5.47 -8.03
N ASP A 119 2.19 6.18 -7.44
CA ASP A 119 1.55 5.82 -6.18
C ASP A 119 0.89 4.45 -6.26
N TYR A 120 0.10 4.20 -7.30
CA TYR A 120 -0.61 2.93 -7.49
C TYR A 120 0.40 1.78 -7.68
N GLN A 121 1.46 1.99 -8.46
CA GLN A 121 2.53 1.00 -8.57
C GLN A 121 3.28 0.79 -7.24
N ASN A 122 3.47 1.83 -6.44
CA ASN A 122 4.08 1.70 -5.11
C ASN A 122 3.20 0.92 -4.13
N ASN A 123 1.87 1.03 -4.24
CA ASN A 123 0.95 0.17 -3.50
C ASN A 123 1.15 -1.31 -3.88
N ILE A 124 1.26 -1.64 -5.16
CA ILE A 124 1.53 -3.02 -5.60
C ILE A 124 2.96 -3.49 -5.24
N ARG A 125 3.95 -2.59 -5.27
CA ARG A 125 5.30 -2.91 -4.76
C ARG A 125 5.28 -3.18 -3.26
N SER A 126 4.39 -2.53 -2.49
CA SER A 126 4.19 -2.84 -1.07
C SER A 126 3.75 -4.30 -0.88
N ILE A 127 2.75 -4.74 -1.66
CA ILE A 127 2.32 -6.15 -1.71
C ILE A 127 3.50 -7.07 -2.04
N LYS A 128 4.26 -6.75 -3.11
CA LYS A 128 5.44 -7.52 -3.51
C LYS A 128 6.44 -7.65 -2.37
N ASN A 129 6.69 -6.57 -1.64
CA ASN A 129 7.66 -6.56 -0.55
C ASN A 129 7.19 -7.38 0.65
N ALA A 130 5.91 -7.28 1.01
CA ALA A 130 5.31 -8.06 2.08
C ALA A 130 5.32 -9.56 1.75
N TYR A 131 4.86 -9.93 0.55
CA TYR A 131 4.72 -11.33 0.14
C TYR A 131 6.06 -12.07 0.05
N LEU A 132 7.06 -11.43 -0.56
CA LEU A 132 8.36 -12.02 -0.84
C LEU A 132 9.39 -11.73 0.26
N GLY A 133 9.01 -11.10 1.38
CA GLY A 133 9.87 -10.96 2.56
C GLY A 133 11.04 -9.97 2.42
N GLY A 134 10.79 -8.78 1.88
CA GLY A 134 11.79 -7.72 1.87
C GLY A 134 11.62 -6.71 0.73
N ARG A 135 12.24 -5.53 0.88
CA ARG A 135 12.16 -4.44 -0.11
C ARG A 135 13.17 -4.58 -1.25
N ASP A 136 14.37 -5.06 -0.95
CA ASP A 136 15.45 -5.19 -1.93
C ASP A 136 15.49 -6.62 -2.47
N ASP A 137 15.35 -6.75 -3.79
CA ASP A 137 15.34 -8.02 -4.51
C ASP A 137 16.60 -8.87 -4.26
N ASN A 138 17.72 -8.24 -3.92
CA ASN A 138 18.99 -8.93 -3.69
C ASN A 138 19.18 -9.41 -2.23
N SER A 139 18.32 -8.95 -1.31
CA SER A 139 18.46 -9.22 0.13
C SER A 139 17.17 -9.70 0.80
N ARG A 140 16.20 -10.19 0.02
CA ARG A 140 14.95 -10.80 0.53
C ARG A 140 15.27 -11.99 1.43
N THR A 141 14.57 -12.10 2.56
CA THR A 141 14.71 -13.28 3.44
C THR A 141 14.02 -14.50 2.83
N VAL A 142 14.58 -15.69 3.07
CA VAL A 142 13.95 -16.97 2.71
C VAL A 142 12.71 -17.28 3.56
N VAL A 143 12.60 -16.66 4.73
CA VAL A 143 11.42 -16.78 5.60
C VAL A 143 10.41 -15.72 5.18
N SER A 144 9.44 -16.10 4.37
CA SER A 144 8.45 -15.20 3.77
C SER A 144 7.10 -15.87 3.61
N LEU A 145 6.04 -15.08 3.38
CA LEU A 145 4.72 -15.59 3.05
C LEU A 145 4.76 -16.40 1.75
N SER A 146 5.54 -15.97 0.75
CA SER A 146 5.77 -16.75 -0.47
C SER A 146 6.33 -18.15 -0.20
N SER A 147 7.33 -18.29 0.67
CA SER A 147 7.86 -19.61 1.05
C SER A 147 6.79 -20.48 1.73
N TYR A 148 5.97 -19.88 2.60
CA TYR A 148 4.86 -20.57 3.28
C TYR A 148 3.78 -21.05 2.30
N VAL A 149 3.35 -20.18 1.38
CA VAL A 149 2.35 -20.50 0.36
C VAL A 149 2.91 -21.56 -0.59
N LYS A 150 4.16 -21.43 -1.04
CA LYS A 150 4.80 -22.37 -1.96
C LYS A 150 4.87 -23.79 -1.40
N GLU A 151 5.11 -23.94 -0.10
CA GLU A 151 5.14 -25.25 0.55
C GLU A 151 3.77 -25.96 0.49
N ARG A 152 2.67 -25.21 0.54
CA ARG A 152 1.29 -25.73 0.63
C ARG A 152 0.59 -25.81 -0.72
N LYS A 153 0.76 -24.78 -1.56
CA LYS A 153 0.19 -24.62 -2.90
C LYS A 153 1.18 -23.94 -3.84
N PRO A 154 2.14 -24.69 -4.43
CA PRO A 154 3.16 -24.15 -5.33
C PRO A 154 2.59 -23.35 -6.51
N GLU A 155 1.45 -23.78 -7.05
CA GLU A 155 0.75 -23.13 -8.15
C GLU A 155 0.16 -21.78 -7.75
N LEU A 156 -0.35 -21.65 -6.53
CA LEU A 156 -0.85 -20.38 -6.00
C LEU A 156 0.31 -19.39 -5.82
N ASP A 157 1.45 -19.84 -5.28
CA ASP A 157 2.63 -18.99 -5.14
C ASP A 157 3.14 -18.49 -6.50
N ALA A 158 3.22 -19.38 -7.49
CA ALA A 158 3.58 -18.98 -8.85
C ALA A 158 2.59 -17.96 -9.43
N GLY A 159 1.29 -18.20 -9.25
CA GLY A 159 0.22 -17.31 -9.68
C GLY A 159 0.33 -15.91 -9.08
N ILE A 160 0.49 -15.81 -7.75
CA ILE A 160 0.63 -14.53 -7.05
C ILE A 160 1.83 -13.74 -7.59
N LYS A 161 3.00 -14.37 -7.74
CA LYS A 161 4.19 -13.68 -8.24
C LYS A 161 4.02 -13.17 -9.66
N THR A 162 3.44 -13.98 -10.54
CA THR A 162 3.14 -13.56 -11.91
C THR A 162 2.13 -12.41 -11.92
N GLN A 163 1.08 -12.48 -11.09
CA GLN A 163 0.02 -11.49 -11.07
C GLN A 163 0.48 -10.14 -10.48
N ILE A 164 1.42 -10.14 -9.53
CA ILE A 164 2.08 -8.92 -9.05
C ILE A 164 2.74 -8.17 -10.20
N GLU A 165 3.55 -8.87 -11.00
CA GLU A 165 4.26 -8.25 -12.12
C GLU A 165 3.30 -7.84 -13.24
N ASP A 166 2.22 -8.60 -13.47
CA ASP A 166 1.18 -8.24 -14.43
C ASP A 166 0.43 -6.97 -14.01
N CYS A 167 -0.11 -6.88 -12.78
CA CYS A 167 -0.80 -5.67 -12.30
C CYS A 167 0.15 -4.44 -12.34
N LEU A 168 1.44 -4.57 -11.98
CA LEU A 168 2.43 -3.49 -12.17
C LEU A 168 2.54 -3.04 -13.63
N ALA A 169 2.68 -4.00 -14.56
CA ALA A 169 2.81 -3.70 -15.98
C ALA A 169 1.54 -3.07 -16.56
N LYS A 170 0.35 -3.51 -16.15
CA LYS A 170 -0.93 -2.96 -16.61
C LYS A 170 -1.18 -1.54 -16.08
N ILE A 171 -0.87 -1.27 -14.81
CA ILE A 171 -0.94 0.09 -14.26
C ILE A 171 0.00 1.02 -15.04
N ALA A 172 1.25 0.60 -15.28
CA ALA A 172 2.19 1.39 -16.06
C ALA A 172 1.70 1.66 -17.50
N ALA A 173 1.01 0.69 -18.12
CA ALA A 173 0.49 0.81 -19.47
C ALA A 173 -0.58 1.91 -19.63
N ILE A 174 -1.31 2.27 -18.56
CA ILE A 174 -2.24 3.41 -18.57
C ILE A 174 -1.51 4.68 -19.01
N GLY A 175 -0.29 4.90 -18.50
CA GLY A 175 0.53 6.08 -18.81
C GLY A 175 1.27 6.03 -20.15
N THR A 176 0.88 5.13 -21.07
CA THR A 176 1.53 5.03 -22.39
C THR A 176 1.56 6.40 -23.08
N GLY A 177 2.73 6.76 -23.60
CA GLY A 177 3.00 8.07 -24.17
C GLY A 177 3.51 9.11 -23.16
N GLY A 178 3.80 8.70 -21.92
CA GLY A 178 4.28 9.59 -20.86
C GLY A 178 3.17 10.38 -20.18
N ARG A 179 1.92 9.94 -20.30
CA ARG A 179 0.75 10.59 -19.71
C ARG A 179 0.58 10.19 -18.25
N SER A 180 0.16 11.14 -17.42
CA SER A 180 -0.36 10.87 -16.08
C SER A 180 -1.78 10.28 -16.16
N PHE A 181 -2.25 9.65 -15.09
CA PHE A 181 -3.64 9.17 -15.04
C PHE A 181 -4.65 10.33 -15.05
N TYR A 182 -4.30 11.47 -14.44
CA TYR A 182 -5.06 12.71 -14.55
C TYR A 182 -5.35 13.07 -16.02
N GLU A 183 -4.34 13.01 -16.88
CA GLU A 183 -4.50 13.31 -18.31
C GLU A 183 -5.39 12.28 -19.00
N VAL A 184 -5.25 11.00 -18.69
CA VAL A 184 -6.11 9.94 -19.25
C VAL A 184 -7.58 10.15 -18.89
N VAL A 185 -7.89 10.53 -17.64
CA VAL A 185 -9.25 10.84 -17.19
C VAL A 185 -9.77 12.14 -17.83
N ARG A 186 -8.94 13.18 -17.87
CA ARG A 186 -9.27 14.47 -18.53
C ARG A 186 -9.59 14.25 -20.00
N ASP A 187 -8.75 13.51 -20.72
CA ASP A 187 -8.91 13.30 -22.16
C ASP A 187 -10.20 12.52 -22.46
N LYS A 188 -10.59 11.57 -21.60
CA LYS A 188 -11.90 10.90 -21.70
C LYS A 188 -13.05 11.87 -21.48
N LYS A 189 -12.95 12.74 -20.46
CA LYS A 189 -13.96 13.77 -20.16
C LYS A 189 -14.16 14.72 -21.33
N ASP A 190 -13.05 15.18 -21.93
CA ASP A 190 -13.07 16.24 -22.94
C ASP A 190 -13.39 15.69 -24.35
N ASN A 191 -12.93 14.47 -24.66
CA ASN A 191 -13.01 13.91 -26.02
C ASN A 191 -13.91 12.67 -26.13
N GLY A 192 -14.44 12.15 -25.02
CA GLY A 192 -15.22 10.91 -24.98
C GLY A 192 -14.34 9.65 -24.92
N ALA A 193 -14.97 8.50 -25.15
CA ALA A 193 -14.32 7.19 -25.05
C ALA A 193 -13.15 7.03 -26.04
N ASN A 194 -12.10 6.33 -25.58
CA ASN A 194 -10.94 6.00 -26.38
C ASN A 194 -10.64 4.52 -26.18
N ALA A 195 -10.82 3.72 -27.23
CA ALA A 195 -10.71 2.26 -27.12
C ALA A 195 -9.37 1.76 -26.57
N ALA A 196 -8.26 2.46 -26.83
CA ALA A 196 -6.96 2.07 -26.31
C ALA A 196 -6.82 2.39 -24.82
N ASP A 197 -7.30 3.56 -24.38
CA ASP A 197 -7.27 3.94 -22.97
C ASP A 197 -8.29 3.14 -22.15
N ASP A 198 -9.49 2.91 -22.69
CA ASP A 198 -10.51 2.05 -22.08
C ASP A 198 -9.96 0.64 -21.85
N ALA A 199 -9.25 0.07 -22.85
CA ALA A 199 -8.65 -1.25 -22.72
C ALA A 199 -7.51 -1.29 -21.68
N ARG A 200 -6.64 -0.27 -21.64
CA ARG A 200 -5.55 -0.19 -20.65
C ARG A 200 -6.09 -0.07 -19.23
N VAL A 201 -7.09 0.79 -19.03
CA VAL A 201 -7.73 0.96 -17.73
C VAL A 201 -8.43 -0.33 -17.31
N SER A 202 -9.27 -0.93 -18.17
CA SER A 202 -9.98 -2.18 -17.84
C SER A 202 -9.01 -3.30 -17.47
N THR A 203 -7.95 -3.50 -18.25
CA THR A 203 -6.97 -4.56 -17.98
C THR A 203 -6.14 -4.31 -16.72
N ALA A 204 -5.90 -3.07 -16.33
CA ALA A 204 -5.27 -2.76 -15.04
C ALA A 204 -6.21 -3.05 -13.86
N VAL A 205 -7.49 -2.66 -13.97
CA VAL A 205 -8.51 -2.96 -12.95
C VAL A 205 -8.67 -4.47 -12.77
N GLU A 206 -8.81 -5.21 -13.87
CA GLU A 206 -8.91 -6.68 -13.86
C GLU A 206 -7.66 -7.35 -13.26
N ALA A 207 -6.47 -6.86 -13.61
CA ALA A 207 -5.23 -7.44 -13.09
C ALA A 207 -5.07 -7.25 -11.58
N CYS A 208 -5.53 -6.12 -11.04
CA CYS A 208 -5.43 -5.87 -9.60
C CYS A 208 -6.57 -6.54 -8.81
N ALA A 209 -7.76 -6.69 -9.41
CA ALA A 209 -8.82 -7.54 -8.84
C ALA A 209 -8.44 -9.03 -8.79
N GLU A 210 -7.79 -9.56 -9.84
CA GLU A 210 -7.28 -10.94 -9.80
C GLU A 210 -6.17 -11.10 -8.76
N LEU A 211 -5.31 -10.07 -8.59
CA LEU A 211 -4.31 -10.07 -7.52
C LEU A 211 -4.97 -10.14 -6.14
N GLY A 212 -6.00 -9.31 -5.90
CA GLY A 212 -6.78 -9.33 -4.67
C GLY A 212 -7.41 -10.69 -4.40
N LYS A 213 -8.04 -11.29 -5.40
CA LYS A 213 -8.61 -12.64 -5.33
C LYS A 213 -7.59 -13.73 -5.01
N LEU A 214 -6.39 -13.69 -5.60
CA LEU A 214 -5.33 -14.66 -5.30
C LEU A 214 -4.87 -14.54 -3.84
N PHE A 215 -4.72 -13.31 -3.32
CA PHE A 215 -4.42 -13.09 -1.90
C PHE A 215 -5.57 -13.51 -0.98
N GLY A 216 -6.82 -13.27 -1.36
CA GLY A 216 -7.99 -13.77 -0.64
C GLY A 216 -8.03 -15.31 -0.56
N SER A 217 -7.47 -15.99 -1.56
CA SER A 217 -7.35 -17.47 -1.57
C SER A 217 -6.22 -17.99 -0.68
N VAL A 218 -5.31 -17.13 -0.20
CA VAL A 218 -4.26 -17.51 0.75
C VAL A 218 -4.86 -17.80 2.13
N VAL A 219 -5.98 -17.17 2.48
CA VAL A 219 -6.69 -17.42 3.75
C VAL A 219 -7.10 -18.89 3.88
N ASP A 220 -7.47 -19.54 2.77
CA ASP A 220 -7.90 -20.94 2.74
C ASP A 220 -6.78 -21.96 3.02
N ILE A 221 -5.52 -21.51 3.05
CA ILE A 221 -4.35 -22.37 3.28
C ILE A 221 -3.56 -21.99 4.54
N ILE A 222 -4.01 -20.97 5.26
CA ILE A 222 -3.44 -20.53 6.53
C ILE A 222 -4.28 -21.14 7.67
N ASP A 223 -3.63 -21.90 8.56
CA ASP A 223 -4.25 -22.61 9.70
C ASP A 223 -4.64 -21.70 10.89
#